data_AF-A0A9W5Y0B2-F1
#
_entry.id   AF-A0A9W5Y0B2-F1
#
_cell.length_a   1.000
_cell.length_b   1.000
_cell.length_c   1.000
_cell.angle_alpha   90.00
_cell.angle_beta   90.00
_cell.angle_gamma   90.00
#
_symmetry.space_group_name_H-M   'P 1'
#
loop_
_entity.id
_entity.type
_entity.pdbx_description
1 polymer ?
#
loop_
_entity_poly.entity_id
_entity_poly.type
_entity_poly.pdbx_seq_one_letter_code
_entity_poly.pdbx_strand_id
1 'polypeptide(L)'
;MKFNKLDLILEVKLRNLNLIFYLIAFLIVIIPGAIVVITDVPFSSAFTKISIGISMFLVLIGKVLSVLKKDKGDKNIAVDMSFIIGILIAFIAYVLR
;
A
#
# COMPACT_ATOMS: atom_id res chain seq x y z
N MET A 1 14.24 14.97 23.25
CA MET A 1 12.93 15.28 22.63
C MET A 1 11.85 15.02 23.67
N LYS A 2 11.04 16.01 24.06
CA LYS A 2 9.91 15.78 24.97
C LYS A 2 8.79 15.15 24.14
N PHE A 3 8.58 13.84 24.26
CA PHE A 3 7.43 13.17 23.67
C PHE A 3 6.16 13.72 24.31
N ASN A 4 5.34 14.43 23.53
CA ASN A 4 4.06 14.89 24.02
C ASN A 4 3.08 13.70 23.97
N LYS A 5 2.13 13.62 24.92
CA LYS A 5 1.12 12.54 24.91
C LYS A 5 0.34 12.51 23.58
N LEU A 6 0.16 13.67 22.96
CA LEU A 6 -0.50 13.81 21.66
C LEU A 6 0.27 13.10 20.54
N ASP A 7 1.60 13.20 20.53
CA ASP A 7 2.45 12.59 19.50
C ASP A 7 2.33 11.07 19.55
N LEU A 8 2.31 10.51 20.76
CA LEU A 8 2.19 9.07 20.99
C LEU A 8 0.82 8.52 20.56
N ILE A 9 -0.25 9.28 20.77
CA ILE A 9 -1.60 8.90 20.31
C ILE A 9 -1.70 8.94 18.79
N LEU A 10 -1.16 9.99 18.17
CA LEU A 10 -1.09 10.11 16.71
C LEU A 10 -0.27 8.97 16.12
N GLU A 11 0.81 8.60 16.79
CA GLU A 11 1.71 7.54 16.38
C GLU A 11 1.01 6.17 16.30
N VAL A 12 0.25 5.81 17.34
CA VAL A 12 -0.51 4.56 17.40
C VAL A 12 -1.63 4.56 16.36
N LYS A 13 -2.35 5.68 16.22
CA LYS A 13 -3.44 5.79 15.22
C LYS A 13 -2.92 5.67 13.79
N LEU A 14 -1.80 6.31 13.45
CA LEU A 14 -1.22 6.22 12.11
C LEU A 14 -0.75 4.80 11.80
N ARG A 15 -0.14 4.11 12.77
CA ARG A 15 0.29 2.71 12.58
C ARG A 15 -0.89 1.79 12.29
N ASN A 16 -1.98 1.93 13.05
CA ASN A 16 -3.19 1.15 12.85
C ASN A 16 -3.81 1.45 11.49
N LEU A 17 -3.87 2.73 11.09
CA LEU A 17 -4.37 3.14 9.79
C LEU A 17 -3.54 2.53 8.65
N ASN A 18 -2.22 2.50 8.80
CA ASN A 18 -1.34 1.92 7.80
C ASN A 18 -1.56 0.41 7.63
N LEU A 19 -1.70 -0.32 8.73
CA LEU A 19 -2.07 -1.74 8.70
C LEU A 19 -3.41 -1.95 8.00
N ILE A 20 -4.40 -1.09 8.25
CA ILE A 20 -5.70 -1.16 7.59
C ILE A 20 -5.56 -0.98 6.08
N PHE A 21 -4.76 -0.02 5.60
CA PHE A 21 -4.52 0.17 4.16
C PHE A 21 -3.88 -1.05 3.49
N TYR A 22 -2.88 -1.66 4.12
CA TYR A 22 -2.28 -2.89 3.59
C TYR A 22 -3.26 -4.06 3.57
N LEU A 23 -4.07 -4.21 4.61
CA LEU A 23 -5.03 -5.30 4.72
C LEU A 23 -6.15 -5.16 3.68
N ILE A 24 -6.65 -3.93 3.46
CA ILE A 24 -7.63 -3.65 2.40
C ILE A 24 -7.03 -3.92 1.02
N ALA A 25 -5.81 -3.43 0.75
CA ALA A 25 -5.15 -3.67 -0.53
C ALA A 25 -4.96 -5.17 -0.82
N PHE A 26 -4.57 -5.94 0.20
CA PHE A 26 -4.42 -7.38 0.10
C PHE A 26 -5.74 -8.09 -0.21
N LEU A 27 -6.83 -7.70 0.46
CA LEU A 27 -8.17 -8.25 0.20
C LEU A 27 -8.66 -7.94 -1.22
N ILE A 28 -8.43 -6.72 -1.72
CA ILE A 28 -8.84 -6.32 -3.07
C ILE A 28 -8.17 -7.18 -4.15
N VAL A 29 -6.95 -7.67 -3.92
CA VAL A 29 -6.27 -8.59 -4.87
C VAL A 29 -6.68 -10.04 -4.65
N ILE A 30 -6.70 -10.50 -3.41
CA ILE A 30 -6.92 -11.91 -3.10
C ILE A 30 -8.35 -12.36 -3.36
N ILE A 31 -9.35 -11.53 -3.03
CA ILE A 31 -10.75 -11.95 -3.21
C ILE A 31 -11.05 -12.21 -4.70
N PRO A 32 -10.77 -11.29 -5.64
CA PRO A 32 -10.94 -11.57 -7.06
C PRO A 32 -10.07 -12.74 -7.55
N GLY A 33 -8.82 -12.83 -7.08
CA GLY A 33 -7.94 -13.95 -7.45
C GLY A 33 -8.50 -15.31 -7.03
N ALA A 34 -9.00 -15.41 -5.81
CA ALA A 34 -9.62 -16.63 -5.29
C ALA A 34 -10.90 -16.99 -6.07
N ILE A 35 -11.72 -15.99 -6.42
CA ILE A 35 -12.91 -16.22 -7.25
C ILE A 35 -12.51 -16.82 -8.60
N VAL A 36 -11.54 -16.23 -9.29
CA VAL A 36 -11.07 -16.74 -10.59
C VAL A 36 -10.56 -18.18 -10.47
N VAL A 37 -9.81 -18.50 -9.40
CA VAL A 37 -9.30 -19.86 -9.17
C VAL A 37 -10.42 -20.88 -8.91
N ILE A 38 -11.48 -20.48 -8.20
CA ILE A 38 -12.59 -21.38 -7.84
C ILE A 38 -13.58 -21.56 -8.99
N THR A 39 -13.91 -20.48 -9.68
CA THR A 39 -14.99 -20.49 -10.69
C THR A 39 -14.47 -20.72 -12.10
N ASP A 40 -13.16 -20.58 -12.33
CA ASP A 40 -12.52 -20.56 -13.65
C ASP A 40 -13.13 -19.50 -14.60
N VAL A 41 -13.80 -18.50 -14.02
CA VAL A 41 -14.38 -17.36 -14.76
C VAL A 41 -13.47 -16.16 -14.59
N PRO A 42 -12.78 -15.70 -15.64
CA PRO A 42 -11.94 -14.53 -15.56
C PRO A 42 -12.80 -13.26 -15.42
N PHE A 43 -12.31 -12.31 -14.61
CA PHE A 43 -12.87 -10.96 -14.60
C PHE A 43 -12.52 -10.20 -15.89
N SER A 44 -13.30 -9.16 -16.19
CA SER A 44 -12.98 -8.28 -17.30
C SER A 44 -11.62 -7.60 -17.12
N SER A 45 -10.98 -7.27 -18.24
CA SER A 45 -9.69 -6.56 -18.25
C SER A 45 -9.80 -5.20 -17.53
N ALA A 46 -10.92 -4.49 -17.70
CA ALA A 46 -11.18 -3.22 -17.04
C ALA A 46 -11.26 -3.38 -15.51
N PHE A 47 -12.01 -4.38 -15.02
CA PHE A 47 -12.12 -4.63 -13.58
C PHE A 47 -10.78 -5.01 -12.97
N THR A 48 -10.02 -5.88 -13.64
CA THR A 48 -8.69 -6.30 -13.20
C THR A 48 -7.71 -5.12 -13.15
N LYS A 49 -7.73 -4.22 -14.15
CA LYS A 49 -6.93 -2.99 -14.17
C LYS A 49 -7.27 -2.05 -13.01
N ILE A 50 -8.56 -1.81 -12.77
CA ILE A 50 -9.03 -0.95 -11.68
C ILE A 50 -8.67 -1.53 -10.32
N SER A 51 -8.93 -2.83 -10.10
CA SER A 51 -8.68 -3.51 -8.83
C SER A 51 -7.20 -3.50 -8.43
N ILE A 52 -6.32 -3.85 -9.38
CA ILE A 52 -4.86 -3.80 -9.17
C ILE A 52 -4.42 -2.36 -8.94
N GLY A 53 -4.97 -1.40 -9.69
CA GLY A 53 -4.61 0.01 -9.54
C GLY A 53 -4.96 0.58 -8.16
N ILE A 54 -6.17 0.30 -7.66
CA ILE A 54 -6.60 0.71 -6.31
C ILE A 54 -5.72 0.06 -5.24
N SER A 55 -5.39 -1.22 -5.41
CA SER A 55 -4.54 -1.95 -4.46
C SER A 55 -3.13 -1.35 -4.39
N MET A 56 -2.51 -1.07 -5.55
CA MET A 56 -1.20 -0.41 -5.60
C MET A 56 -1.25 0.99 -4.99
N PHE A 57 -2.32 1.74 -5.22
CA PHE A 57 -2.50 3.08 -4.66
C PHE A 57 -2.61 3.06 -3.12
N LEU A 58 -3.37 2.13 -2.56
CA LEU A 58 -3.49 1.95 -1.10
C LEU A 58 -2.15 1.58 -0.46
N VAL A 59 -1.39 0.67 -1.10
CA VAL A 59 -0.05 0.28 -0.66
C VAL A 59 0.90 1.49 -0.69
N LEU A 60 0.84 2.31 -1.75
CA LEU A 60 1.65 3.53 -1.86
C LEU A 60 1.34 4.52 -0.74
N ILE A 61 0.06 4.83 -0.50
CA ILE A 61 -0.35 5.74 0.59
C ILE A 61 0.17 5.22 1.94
N GLY A 62 -0.04 3.93 2.21
CA GLY A 62 0.44 3.32 3.44
C GLY A 62 1.95 3.45 3.61
N LYS A 63 2.72 3.21 2.55
CA LYS A 63 4.17 3.32 2.58
C LYS A 63 4.65 4.77 2.74
N VAL A 64 4.03 5.72 2.03
CA VAL A 64 4.33 7.16 2.16
C VAL A 64 4.08 7.63 3.60
N LEU A 65 2.94 7.27 4.21
CA LEU A 65 2.67 7.59 5.61
C LEU A 65 3.71 6.98 6.56
N SER A 66 4.20 5.78 6.26
CA SER A 66 5.28 5.13 7.00
C SER A 66 6.61 5.88 6.90
N VAL A 67 6.95 6.40 5.72
CA VAL A 67 8.19 7.16 5.49
C VAL A 67 8.13 8.53 6.14
N LEU A 68 7.00 9.24 6.03
CA LEU A 68 6.81 10.56 6.64
C LEU A 68 6.97 10.55 8.17
N LYS A 69 6.74 9.39 8.79
CA LYS A 69 6.89 9.19 10.23
C LYS A 69 8.34 8.90 10.66
N LYS A 70 9.20 8.42 9.76
CA LYS A 70 10.58 8.06 10.12
C LYS A 70 11.42 9.30 10.33
N ASP A 71 12.18 9.30 11.42
CA ASP A 71 13.13 10.36 11.71
C ASP A 71 14.29 10.36 10.69
N LYS A 72 14.87 11.53 10.40
CA LYS A 72 15.89 11.71 9.34
C LYS A 72 17.16 10.84 9.49
N GLY A 73 17.34 10.15 10.62
CA GLY A 73 18.45 9.21 10.87
C GLY A 73 18.10 7.73 10.69
N ASP A 74 16.86 7.39 10.35
CA ASP A 74 16.42 5.99 10.24
C ASP A 74 16.89 5.38 8.91
N LYS A 75 17.82 4.41 9.00
CA LYS A 75 18.43 3.73 7.84
C LYS A 75 17.39 3.07 6.94
N ASN A 76 16.22 2.75 7.47
CA ASN A 76 15.14 2.11 6.72
C ASN A 76 14.35 3.09 5.82
N ILE A 77 14.65 4.39 5.81
CA ILE A 77 14.01 5.35 4.87
C ILE A 77 14.42 5.03 3.44
N ALA A 78 15.70 4.73 3.19
CA ALA A 78 16.22 4.44 1.85
C ALA A 78 15.51 3.22 1.24
N VAL A 79 15.40 2.13 2.01
CA VAL A 79 14.69 0.91 1.59
C VAL A 79 13.22 1.17 1.28
N ASP A 80 12.55 1.95 2.14
CA ASP A 80 11.15 2.28 1.93
C ASP A 80 10.92 3.17 0.71
N MET A 81 11.82 4.12 0.45
CA MET A 81 11.79 4.95 -0.75
C MET A 81 12.06 4.14 -2.01
N SER A 82 13.03 3.22 -1.99
CA SER A 82 13.27 2.29 -3.10
C SER A 82 12.03 1.43 -3.39
N PHE A 83 11.33 0.98 -2.34
CA PHE A 83 10.09 0.23 -2.48
C PHE A 83 8.97 1.08 -3.10
N ILE A 84 8.79 2.33 -2.66
CA ILE A 84 7.83 3.27 -3.26
C ILE A 84 8.12 3.48 -4.74
N ILE A 85 9.38 3.73 -5.09
CA ILE A 85 9.81 3.94 -6.48
C ILE A 85 9.56 2.68 -7.31
N GLY A 86 9.91 1.50 -6.80
CA GLY A 86 9.67 0.23 -7.48
C GLY A 86 8.19 -0.02 -7.77
N ILE A 87 7.31 0.25 -6.80
CA ILE A 87 5.86 0.17 -7.02
C ILE A 87 5.38 1.21 -8.02
N LEU A 88 5.91 2.44 -7.98
CA LEU A 88 5.54 3.49 -8.91
C LEU A 88 5.87 3.09 -10.36
N ILE A 89 7.06 2.52 -10.58
CA ILE A 89 7.49 2.02 -11.89
C ILE A 89 6.58 0.88 -12.35
N ALA A 90 6.30 -0.09 -11.46
CA ALA A 90 5.40 -1.20 -11.77
C ALA A 90 3.98 -0.72 -12.12
N PHE A 91 3.48 0.29 -11.40
CA PHE A 91 2.18 0.90 -11.65
C PHE A 91 2.14 1.60 -13.01
N ILE A 92 3.15 2.41 -13.32
CA ILE A 92 3.26 3.10 -14.62
C ILE A 92 3.33 2.07 -15.76
N ALA A 93 4.17 1.04 -15.63
CA ALA A 93 4.29 -0.02 -16.63
C ALA A 93 2.99 -0.81 -16.81
N TYR A 94 2.24 -1.04 -15.73
CA TYR A 94 0.95 -1.72 -15.78
C TYR A 94 -0.15 -0.88 -16.43
N VAL A 95 -0.19 0.42 -16.15
CA VAL A 95 -1.20 1.34 -16.71
C VAL A 95 -0.95 1.66 -18.18
N LEU A 96 0.31 1.76 -18.60
CA LEU A 96 0.69 2.03 -20.00
C LEU A 96 0.49 0.84 -20.95
N ARG A 97 0.22 -0.36 -20.43
CA ARG A 97 0.02 -1.60 -21.19
C ARG A 97 -1.47 -1.91 -21.36
#